data_AF-A0A643C9C7-F1
#
_entry.id   AF-A0A643C9C7-F1
#
_cell.length_a   1.000
_cell.length_b   1.000
_cell.length_c   1.000
_cell.angle_alpha   90.00
_cell.angle_beta   90.00
_cell.angle_gamma   90.00
#
_symmetry.space_group_name_H-M   'P 1'
#
loop_
_entity.id
_entity.type
_entity.pdbx_description
1 polymer ?
#
loop_
_entity_poly.entity_id
_entity_poly.type
_entity_poly.pdbx_seq_one_letter_code
_entity_poly.pdbx_strand_id
1 'polypeptide(L)'
;MKLIHSSCRVLHFVTRSKRFLAASLFTFTTQHVSLRLAWILQNLTEVQKAIEEENCCFGTIDTWLLHKLTKGSEFATDFSNASTTGLFDPYEMCWSKLITSLLSIPLSLLPPVKDTSHNFGSVDEEIFGVPIPVVALVADQQSAMFGECCFQTGDVKLTMGTGTFLDINTGNNPQQSVGGFYPLIGWKIGQEVVCLAEGNAGDTGTAIQWAQQ
;
A
#
# COMPACT_ATOMS: atom_id res chain seq x y z
N MET A 1 15.37 13.86 -6.10
CA MET A 1 15.81 12.57 -5.51
C MET A 1 17.21 12.61 -4.89
N LYS A 2 18.30 12.89 -5.63
CA LYS A 2 19.68 12.88 -5.06
C LYS A 2 19.84 13.75 -3.80
N LEU A 3 19.27 14.95 -3.79
CA LEU A 3 19.30 15.83 -2.62
C LEU A 3 18.60 15.21 -1.40
N ILE A 4 17.39 14.67 -1.60
CA ILE A 4 16.60 14.00 -0.55
C ILE A 4 17.39 12.81 0.02
N HIS A 5 17.97 11.97 -0.84
CA HIS A 5 18.79 10.85 -0.41
C HIS A 5 19.96 11.30 0.47
N SER A 6 20.71 12.31 0.03
CA SER A 6 21.83 12.85 0.81
C SER A 6 21.38 13.44 2.15
N SER A 7 20.32 14.25 2.17
CA SER A 7 19.78 14.84 3.39
C SER A 7 19.29 13.77 4.37
N CYS A 8 18.56 12.76 3.89
CA CYS A 8 18.09 11.65 4.71
C CYS A 8 19.25 10.77 5.23
N ARG A 9 20.34 10.58 4.47
CA ARG A 9 21.55 9.90 4.98
C ARG A 9 22.21 10.68 6.11
N VAL A 10 22.31 12.00 5.99
CA VAL A 10 22.86 12.86 7.06
C VAL A 10 21.96 12.79 8.30
N LEU A 11 20.65 12.92 8.13
CA LEU A 11 19.70 12.79 9.23
C LEU A 11 19.76 11.41 9.89
N HIS A 12 19.90 10.34 9.11
CA HIS A 12 20.13 8.99 9.65
C HIS A 12 21.46 8.90 10.41
N PHE A 13 22.54 9.47 9.90
CA PHE A 13 23.84 9.46 10.56
C PHE A 13 23.77 10.11 11.95
N VAL A 14 23.06 11.23 12.06
CA VAL A 14 22.89 11.99 13.31
C VAL A 14 21.90 11.30 14.27
N THR A 15 20.74 10.88 13.77
CA THR A 15 19.63 10.39 14.62
C THR A 15 19.63 8.88 14.82
N ARG A 16 20.36 8.12 13.99
CA ARG A 16 20.28 6.66 13.86
C ARG A 16 18.89 6.11 13.56
N SER A 17 17.95 6.96 13.13
CA SER A 17 16.58 6.56 12.83
C SER A 17 16.49 5.72 11.56
N LYS A 18 15.89 4.52 11.66
CA LYS A 18 15.66 3.61 10.53
C LYS A 18 14.74 4.23 9.47
N ARG A 19 13.82 5.10 9.87
CA ARG A 19 12.94 5.84 8.95
C ARG A 19 13.73 6.71 7.98
N PHE A 20 14.75 7.44 8.45
CA PHE A 20 15.59 8.25 7.56
C PHE A 20 16.49 7.39 6.67
N LEU A 21 16.93 6.22 7.15
CA LEU A 21 17.60 5.25 6.29
C LEU A 21 16.67 4.80 5.16
N ALA A 22 15.43 4.43 5.49
CA ALA A 22 14.43 4.02 4.51
C ALA A 22 14.13 5.12 3.47
N ALA A 23 13.88 6.34 3.92
CA ALA A 23 13.69 7.49 3.04
C ALA A 23 14.92 7.76 2.15
N SER A 24 16.13 7.46 2.63
CA SER A 24 17.35 7.62 1.84
C SER A 24 17.59 6.56 0.76
N LEU A 25 16.90 5.41 0.88
CA LEU A 25 16.95 4.29 -0.06
C LEU A 25 15.72 4.27 -0.97
N PHE A 26 14.65 4.98 -0.60
CA PHE A 26 13.40 5.03 -1.35
C PHE A 26 13.62 5.52 -2.78
N THR A 27 13.13 4.75 -3.73
CA THR A 27 13.14 5.09 -5.16
C THR A 27 11.74 4.87 -5.71
N PHE A 28 11.29 5.78 -6.57
CA PHE A 28 10.03 5.58 -7.27
C PHE A 28 10.17 4.42 -8.27
N THR A 29 9.18 3.52 -8.26
CA THR A 29 9.05 2.43 -9.21
C THR A 29 7.70 2.56 -9.91
N THR A 30 7.62 2.03 -11.14
CA THR A 30 6.37 1.98 -11.91
C THR A 30 5.34 1.00 -11.32
N GLN A 31 5.79 0.12 -10.40
CA GLN A 31 4.92 -0.82 -9.69
C GLN A 31 3.98 -0.08 -8.72
N HIS A 32 4.50 0.93 -8.00
CA HIS A 32 3.70 1.74 -7.11
C HIS A 32 2.71 2.63 -7.88
N VAL A 33 1.59 2.95 -7.25
CA VAL A 33 0.57 3.83 -7.85
C VAL A 33 0.93 5.30 -7.76
N SER A 34 1.86 5.68 -6.88
CA SER A 34 2.23 7.08 -6.59
C SER A 34 2.52 7.93 -7.84
N LEU A 35 3.38 7.47 -8.76
CA LEU A 35 3.68 8.22 -9.98
C LEU A 35 2.52 8.20 -11.00
N ARG A 36 1.75 7.11 -11.06
CA ARG A 36 0.58 7.02 -11.94
C ARG A 36 -0.52 7.99 -11.49
N LEU A 37 -0.76 8.06 -10.18
CA LEU A 37 -1.69 9.02 -9.59
C LEU A 37 -1.22 10.45 -9.84
N ALA A 38 0.05 10.76 -9.53
CA ALA A 38 0.61 12.09 -9.79
C ALA A 38 0.43 12.52 -11.25
N TRP A 39 0.67 11.61 -12.19
CA TRP A 39 0.44 11.86 -13.61
C TRP A 39 -1.03 12.16 -13.90
N ILE A 40 -1.96 11.34 -13.41
CA ILE A 40 -3.41 11.55 -13.60
C ILE A 40 -3.85 12.92 -13.09
N LEU A 41 -3.45 13.28 -11.86
CA LEU A 41 -3.83 14.56 -11.24
C LEU A 41 -3.27 15.78 -12.00
N GLN A 42 -2.12 15.64 -12.65
CA GLN A 42 -1.45 16.73 -13.35
C GLN A 42 -1.84 16.85 -14.82
N ASN A 43 -2.34 15.79 -15.44
CA ASN A 43 -2.54 15.73 -16.90
C ASN A 43 -4.02 15.62 -17.32
N LEU A 44 -4.92 15.14 -16.44
CA LEU A 44 -6.34 15.03 -16.77
C LEU A 44 -7.13 16.24 -16.26
N THR A 45 -7.63 17.07 -17.18
CA THR A 45 -8.38 18.29 -16.85
C THR A 45 -9.65 18.00 -16.07
N GLU A 46 -10.35 16.91 -16.40
CA GLU A 46 -11.55 16.48 -15.68
C GLU A 46 -11.28 16.13 -14.22
N VAL A 47 -10.10 15.57 -13.92
CA VAL A 47 -9.69 15.24 -12.55
C VAL A 47 -9.31 16.51 -11.79
N GLN A 48 -8.61 17.44 -12.43
CA GLN A 48 -8.29 18.74 -11.83
C GLN A 48 -9.55 19.49 -11.42
N LYS A 49 -10.54 19.55 -12.32
CA LYS A 49 -11.84 20.14 -12.04
C LYS A 49 -12.58 19.41 -10.90
N ALA A 50 -12.56 18.08 -10.89
CA ALA A 50 -13.17 17.31 -9.80
C ALA A 50 -12.50 17.57 -8.45
N ILE A 51 -11.19 17.84 -8.41
CA ILE A 51 -10.50 18.25 -7.18
C ILE A 51 -10.97 19.63 -6.72
N GLU A 52 -11.06 20.60 -7.64
CA GLU A 52 -11.54 21.96 -7.35
C GLU A 52 -12.99 21.96 -6.83
N GLU A 53 -13.80 21.03 -7.32
CA GLU A 53 -15.21 20.82 -6.91
C GLU A 53 -15.36 19.90 -5.68
N GLU A 54 -14.26 19.47 -5.05
CA GLU A 54 -14.25 18.53 -3.91
C GLU A 54 -14.98 17.19 -4.20
N ASN A 55 -15.04 16.79 -5.46
CA ASN A 55 -15.73 15.60 -5.96
C ASN A 55 -14.75 14.53 -6.48
N CYS A 56 -13.53 14.51 -5.94
CA CYS A 56 -12.49 13.56 -6.30
C CYS A 56 -12.03 12.79 -5.05
N CYS A 57 -11.93 11.47 -5.17
CA CYS A 57 -11.35 10.61 -4.15
C CYS A 57 -10.37 9.64 -4.82
N PHE A 58 -9.25 9.39 -4.15
CA PHE A 58 -8.34 8.31 -4.50
C PHE A 58 -8.67 7.07 -3.67
N GLY A 59 -8.48 5.90 -4.25
CA GLY A 59 -8.55 4.64 -3.54
C GLY A 59 -7.84 3.53 -4.32
N THR A 60 -7.24 2.60 -3.61
CA THR A 60 -6.90 1.29 -4.15
C THR A 60 -8.17 0.47 -4.38
N ILE A 61 -8.04 -0.73 -4.94
CA ILE A 61 -9.21 -1.54 -5.34
C ILE A 61 -10.10 -1.90 -4.14
N ASP A 62 -9.52 -2.13 -2.97
CA ASP A 62 -10.25 -2.34 -1.70
C ASP A 62 -11.14 -1.14 -1.36
N THR A 63 -10.60 0.09 -1.43
CA THR A 63 -11.38 1.32 -1.17
C THR A 63 -12.51 1.49 -2.18
N TRP A 64 -12.24 1.22 -3.45
CA TRP A 64 -13.26 1.31 -4.50
C TRP A 64 -14.37 0.28 -4.29
N LEU A 65 -14.02 -0.98 -4.02
CA LEU A 65 -14.99 -2.04 -3.77
C LEU A 65 -15.80 -1.75 -2.51
N LEU A 66 -15.15 -1.33 -1.42
CA LEU A 66 -15.85 -0.93 -0.20
C LEU A 66 -16.85 0.18 -0.50
N HIS A 67 -16.42 1.25 -1.17
CA HIS A 67 -17.27 2.38 -1.49
C HIS A 67 -18.45 1.98 -2.38
N LYS A 68 -18.26 1.08 -3.35
CA LYS A 68 -19.35 0.58 -4.20
C LYS A 68 -20.30 -0.36 -3.47
N LEU A 69 -19.77 -1.29 -2.68
CA LEU A 69 -20.57 -2.25 -1.93
C LEU A 69 -21.42 -1.57 -0.85
N THR A 70 -20.93 -0.46 -0.29
CA THR A 70 -21.65 0.34 0.73
C THR A 70 -22.45 1.51 0.13
N LYS A 71 -22.59 1.57 -1.20
CA LYS A 71 -23.23 2.69 -1.94
C LYS A 71 -22.75 4.09 -1.50
N GLY A 72 -21.47 4.17 -1.18
CA GLY A 72 -20.79 5.40 -0.83
C GLY A 72 -20.91 5.83 0.62
N SER A 73 -21.55 5.02 1.48
CA SER A 73 -21.57 5.31 2.92
C SER A 73 -20.20 5.17 3.56
N GLU A 74 -19.29 4.38 2.97
CA GLU A 74 -17.95 4.16 3.48
C GLU A 74 -16.86 4.52 2.47
N PHE A 75 -15.79 5.11 2.99
CA PHE A 75 -14.58 5.46 2.26
C PHE A 75 -13.38 5.25 3.17
N ALA A 76 -12.67 4.15 2.97
CA ALA A 76 -11.54 3.75 3.79
C ALA A 76 -10.63 2.75 3.06
N THR A 77 -9.44 2.55 3.62
CA THR A 77 -8.51 1.46 3.27
C THR A 77 -7.93 0.88 4.55
N ASP A 78 -7.22 -0.24 4.47
CA ASP A 78 -6.42 -0.75 5.58
C ASP A 78 -4.92 -0.44 5.44
N PHE A 79 -4.16 -0.76 6.47
CA PHE A 79 -2.72 -0.54 6.50
C PHE A 79 -1.98 -1.33 5.41
N SER A 80 -2.42 -2.54 5.08
CA SER A 80 -1.78 -3.35 4.05
C SER A 80 -1.90 -2.71 2.67
N ASN A 81 -3.12 -2.38 2.24
CA ASN A 81 -3.37 -1.70 0.97
C ASN A 81 -2.72 -0.32 0.91
N ALA A 82 -2.79 0.48 1.98
CA ALA A 82 -2.13 1.78 2.02
C ALA A 82 -0.61 1.67 1.81
N SER A 83 0.03 0.66 2.42
CA SER A 83 1.48 0.48 2.36
C SER A 83 2.01 0.16 0.95
N THR A 84 1.22 -0.46 0.07
CA THR A 84 1.64 -0.80 -1.31
C THR A 84 1.59 0.38 -2.28
N THR A 85 1.01 1.51 -1.87
CA THR A 85 0.79 2.65 -2.76
C THR A 85 2.07 3.41 -3.13
N GLY A 86 3.12 3.28 -2.30
CA GLY A 86 4.29 4.15 -2.35
C GLY A 86 4.03 5.57 -1.82
N LEU A 87 2.88 5.83 -1.17
CA LEU A 87 2.51 7.12 -0.56
C LEU A 87 2.40 7.04 0.98
N PHE A 88 2.54 5.85 1.55
CA PHE A 88 2.38 5.59 2.99
C PHE A 88 3.74 5.50 3.69
N ASP A 89 3.83 6.04 4.90
CA ASP A 89 5.01 5.90 5.76
C ASP A 89 4.79 4.73 6.74
N PRO A 90 5.43 3.55 6.54
CA PRO A 90 5.23 2.40 7.42
C PRO A 90 5.86 2.58 8.81
N TYR A 91 6.70 3.61 9.03
CA TYR A 91 7.28 3.91 10.34
C TYR A 91 6.38 4.81 11.18
N GLU A 92 5.67 5.75 10.54
CA GLU A 92 4.69 6.61 11.22
C GLU A 92 3.25 6.08 11.14
N MET A 93 3.01 5.02 10.37
CA MET A 93 1.70 4.41 10.17
C MET A 93 0.65 5.42 9.66
N CYS A 94 1.05 6.31 8.75
CA CYS A 94 0.17 7.29 8.12
C CYS A 94 0.62 7.66 6.71
N TRP A 95 -0.23 8.38 5.97
CA TRP A 95 0.14 8.93 4.66
C TRP A 95 1.35 9.85 4.77
N SER A 96 2.39 9.57 3.98
CA SER A 96 3.65 10.30 4.01
C SER A 96 3.48 11.70 3.45
N LYS A 97 3.47 12.71 4.33
CA LYS A 97 3.46 14.14 3.95
C LYS A 97 4.63 14.52 3.03
N LEU A 98 5.79 13.89 3.20
CA LEU A 98 6.97 14.14 2.38
C LEU A 98 6.73 13.74 0.92
N ILE A 99 6.34 12.48 0.70
CA ILE A 99 6.06 11.94 -0.64
C ILE A 99 4.85 12.64 -1.29
N THR A 100 3.75 12.85 -0.56
CA THR A 100 2.56 13.52 -1.14
C THR A 100 2.86 14.96 -1.52
N SER A 101 3.62 15.71 -0.70
CA SER A 101 4.10 17.05 -1.06
C SER A 101 5.04 17.03 -2.27
N LEU A 102 5.92 16.04 -2.38
CA LEU A 102 6.86 15.92 -3.50
C LEU A 102 6.14 15.66 -4.83
N LEU A 103 5.01 14.96 -4.79
CA LEU A 103 4.20 14.61 -5.96
C LEU A 103 3.01 15.55 -6.19
N SER A 104 2.86 16.58 -5.36
CA SER A 104 1.72 17.50 -5.38
C SER A 104 0.36 16.79 -5.25
N ILE A 105 0.28 15.77 -4.39
CA ILE A 105 -0.95 15.00 -4.13
C ILE A 105 -1.60 15.54 -2.85
N PRO A 106 -2.83 16.11 -2.91
CA PRO A 106 -3.54 16.56 -1.72
C PRO A 106 -3.89 15.38 -0.79
N LEU A 107 -3.58 15.52 0.50
CA LEU A 107 -3.91 14.50 1.50
C LEU A 107 -5.42 14.27 1.65
N SER A 108 -6.24 15.28 1.33
CA SER A 108 -7.71 15.21 1.36
C SER A 108 -8.29 14.19 0.39
N LEU A 109 -7.56 13.82 -0.67
CA LEU A 109 -8.00 12.81 -1.62
C LEU A 109 -7.81 11.38 -1.10
N LEU A 110 -6.92 11.17 -0.13
CA LEU A 110 -6.52 9.84 0.31
C LEU A 110 -7.51 9.28 1.34
N PRO A 111 -7.83 7.98 1.28
CA PRO A 111 -8.78 7.38 2.21
C PRO A 111 -8.22 7.34 3.62
N PRO A 112 -9.08 7.49 4.66
CA PRO A 112 -8.73 7.13 6.02
C PRO A 112 -8.21 5.69 6.10
N VAL A 113 -7.04 5.51 6.71
CA VAL A 113 -6.45 4.19 6.95
C VAL A 113 -7.00 3.65 8.27
N LYS A 114 -7.58 2.45 8.24
CA LYS A 114 -8.21 1.78 9.38
C LYS A 114 -7.49 0.48 9.70
N ASP A 115 -7.80 -0.05 10.89
CA ASP A 115 -7.36 -1.38 11.30
C ASP A 115 -7.79 -2.42 10.26
N THR A 116 -6.94 -3.42 10.01
CA THR A 116 -7.22 -4.48 9.05
C THR A 116 -8.51 -5.24 9.40
N SER A 117 -8.83 -5.35 10.69
CA SER A 117 -10.04 -5.99 11.22
C SER A 117 -11.15 -5.00 11.61
N HIS A 118 -11.14 -3.79 11.07
CA HIS A 118 -12.16 -2.78 11.36
C HIS A 118 -13.54 -3.21 10.84
N ASN A 119 -14.60 -2.78 11.51
CA ASN A 119 -15.95 -2.86 10.97
C ASN A 119 -16.14 -1.71 9.97
N PHE A 120 -16.08 -2.02 8.68
CA PHE A 120 -16.27 -1.08 7.57
C PHE A 120 -17.73 -0.99 7.13
N GLY A 121 -18.67 -1.17 8.07
CA GLY A 121 -20.10 -1.15 7.78
C GLY A 121 -20.59 -2.45 7.14
N SER A 122 -21.56 -2.34 6.24
CA SER A 122 -22.18 -3.49 5.59
C SER A 122 -22.43 -3.20 4.13
N VAL A 123 -22.30 -4.24 3.31
CA VAL A 123 -22.78 -4.21 1.94
C VAL A 123 -24.27 -3.84 1.95
N ASP A 124 -24.64 -2.93 1.06
CA ASP A 124 -26.02 -2.48 0.89
C ASP A 124 -26.93 -3.66 0.53
N GLU A 125 -28.09 -3.73 1.21
CA GLU A 125 -29.01 -4.86 1.08
C GLU A 125 -29.58 -5.01 -0.33
N GLU A 126 -29.61 -3.96 -1.16
CA GLU A 126 -30.09 -4.08 -2.55
C GLU A 126 -29.15 -4.91 -3.43
N ILE A 127 -27.89 -5.11 -3.03
CA ILE A 127 -26.91 -5.88 -3.81
C ILE A 127 -27.12 -7.39 -3.65
N PHE A 128 -27.35 -7.86 -2.41
CA PHE A 128 -27.45 -9.30 -2.10
C PHE A 128 -28.78 -9.71 -1.48
N GLY A 129 -29.75 -8.79 -1.37
CA GLY A 129 -31.04 -8.98 -0.70
C GLY A 129 -30.95 -8.95 0.82
N VAL A 130 -29.75 -8.87 1.39
CA VAL A 130 -29.47 -8.82 2.84
C VAL A 130 -28.21 -7.98 3.08
N PRO A 131 -28.11 -7.27 4.21
CA PRO A 131 -26.88 -6.59 4.59
C PRO A 131 -25.80 -7.62 5.00
N ILE A 132 -24.62 -7.51 4.41
CA ILE A 132 -23.45 -8.37 4.73
C ILE A 132 -22.35 -7.52 5.36
N PRO A 133 -21.94 -7.77 6.61
CA PRO A 133 -20.87 -6.99 7.25
C PRO A 133 -19.54 -7.09 6.51
N VAL A 134 -18.86 -5.95 6.31
CA VAL A 134 -17.49 -5.91 5.81
C VAL A 134 -16.57 -5.66 7.00
N VAL A 135 -15.92 -6.72 7.48
CA VAL A 135 -15.14 -6.71 8.74
C VAL A 135 -13.63 -6.82 8.54
N ALA A 136 -13.18 -6.84 7.28
CA ALA A 136 -11.77 -6.80 6.96
C ALA A 136 -11.53 -6.24 5.55
N LEU A 137 -10.43 -5.52 5.41
CA LEU A 137 -9.79 -5.22 4.13
C LEU A 137 -8.33 -5.63 4.25
N VAL A 138 -7.82 -6.37 3.27
CA VAL A 138 -6.42 -6.82 3.24
C VAL A 138 -5.96 -6.84 1.79
N ALA A 139 -4.74 -6.40 1.51
CA ALA A 139 -4.13 -6.54 0.19
C ALA A 139 -3.92 -8.02 -0.16
N ASP A 140 -3.86 -8.34 -1.45
CA ASP A 140 -3.85 -9.70 -1.97
C ASP A 140 -2.67 -10.54 -1.44
N GLN A 141 -1.44 -10.05 -1.56
CA GLN A 141 -0.24 -10.80 -1.13
C GLN A 141 -0.21 -10.99 0.39
N GLN A 142 -0.66 -9.99 1.14
CA GLN A 142 -0.79 -10.01 2.58
C GLN A 142 -1.90 -10.96 3.05
N SER A 143 -3.02 -11.01 2.33
CA SER A 143 -4.09 -11.98 2.59
C SER A 143 -3.62 -13.41 2.34
N ALA A 144 -2.79 -13.62 1.32
CA ALA A 144 -2.18 -14.92 1.05
C ALA A 144 -1.19 -15.33 2.14
N MET A 145 -0.34 -14.40 2.63
CA MET A 145 0.51 -14.64 3.80
C MET A 145 -0.31 -15.05 5.03
N PHE A 146 -1.42 -14.35 5.28
CA PHE A 146 -2.30 -14.66 6.40
C PHE A 146 -2.97 -16.03 6.24
N GLY A 147 -3.45 -16.36 5.03
CA GLY A 147 -4.09 -17.63 4.71
C GLY A 147 -3.15 -18.84 4.82
N GLU A 148 -1.87 -18.66 4.47
CA GLU A 148 -0.81 -19.67 4.62
C GLU A 148 -0.24 -19.75 6.05
N CYS A 149 -0.87 -19.05 7.01
CA CYS A 149 -0.47 -19.04 8.41
C CYS A 149 0.97 -18.54 8.65
N CYS A 150 1.48 -17.64 7.80
CA CYS A 150 2.82 -17.04 7.91
C CYS A 150 2.88 -16.00 9.05
N PHE A 151 2.55 -16.41 10.27
CA PHE A 151 2.41 -15.53 11.44
C PHE A 151 3.72 -15.31 12.20
N GLN A 152 4.72 -16.17 12.00
CA GLN A 152 6.00 -16.07 12.69
C GLN A 152 6.99 -15.21 11.92
N THR A 153 7.86 -14.52 12.65
CA THR A 153 8.95 -13.77 12.04
C THR A 153 9.88 -14.72 11.30
N GLY A 154 10.17 -14.41 10.04
CA GLY A 154 10.95 -15.26 9.15
C GLY A 154 10.11 -16.23 8.31
N ASP A 155 8.79 -16.31 8.52
CA ASP A 155 7.92 -17.03 7.59
C ASP A 155 7.99 -16.36 6.22
N VAL A 156 8.06 -17.21 5.18
CA VAL A 156 8.22 -16.80 3.79
C VAL A 156 7.13 -17.45 2.97
N LYS A 157 6.53 -16.67 2.07
CA LYS A 157 5.70 -17.21 1.00
C LYS A 157 6.13 -16.65 -0.34
N LEU A 158 5.96 -17.48 -1.36
CA LEU A 158 6.31 -17.19 -2.74
C LEU A 158 5.07 -17.38 -3.61
N THR A 159 4.50 -16.30 -4.11
CA THR A 159 3.45 -16.39 -5.14
C THR A 159 4.11 -16.45 -6.50
N MET A 160 3.86 -17.52 -7.25
CA MET A 160 4.31 -17.65 -8.65
C MET A 160 3.10 -17.58 -9.58
N GLY A 161 2.93 -16.43 -10.23
CA GLY A 161 1.92 -16.19 -11.27
C GLY A 161 2.58 -15.62 -12.52
N THR A 162 1.97 -14.59 -13.13
CA THR A 162 2.59 -13.83 -14.23
C THR A 162 3.98 -13.31 -13.85
N GLY A 163 4.10 -12.75 -12.63
CA GLY A 163 5.36 -12.48 -11.95
C GLY A 163 5.54 -13.37 -10.72
N THR A 164 6.62 -13.13 -9.98
CA THR A 164 6.90 -13.76 -8.69
C THR A 164 6.93 -12.70 -7.59
N PHE A 165 6.22 -12.95 -6.49
CA PHE A 165 6.24 -12.13 -5.28
C PHE A 165 6.78 -12.97 -4.13
N LEU A 166 7.85 -12.49 -3.51
CA LEU A 166 8.49 -13.06 -2.34
C LEU A 166 8.17 -12.18 -1.14
N ASP A 167 7.36 -12.69 -0.23
CA ASP A 167 6.95 -12.00 0.98
C ASP A 167 7.62 -12.65 2.20
N ILE A 168 8.20 -11.82 3.07
CA ILE A 168 8.84 -12.27 4.31
C ILE A 168 8.20 -11.55 5.48
N ASN A 169 7.70 -12.29 6.47
CA ASN A 169 7.23 -11.72 7.73
C ASN A 169 8.42 -11.20 8.56
N THR A 170 8.43 -9.91 8.87
CA THR A 170 9.51 -9.23 9.59
C THR A 170 9.14 -8.85 11.03
N GLY A 171 8.03 -9.40 11.55
CA GLY A 171 7.49 -9.09 12.87
C GLY A 171 6.92 -7.67 12.92
N ASN A 172 7.14 -6.96 14.01
CA ASN A 172 6.55 -5.63 14.25
C ASN A 172 7.43 -4.44 13.81
N ASN A 173 8.49 -4.69 13.05
CA ASN A 173 9.46 -3.67 12.68
C ASN A 173 9.66 -3.61 11.15
N PRO A 174 9.24 -2.51 10.47
CA PRO A 174 9.47 -2.35 9.04
C PRO A 174 10.97 -2.39 8.71
N GLN A 175 11.36 -3.35 7.88
CA GLN A 175 12.74 -3.50 7.43
C GLN A 175 12.90 -2.95 6.02
N GLN A 176 13.60 -1.81 5.89
CA GLN A 176 14.14 -1.43 4.59
C GLN A 176 15.47 -2.14 4.37
N SER A 177 15.57 -2.91 3.29
CA SER A 177 16.83 -3.55 2.88
C SER A 177 17.52 -2.76 1.77
N VAL A 178 18.86 -2.78 1.78
CA VAL A 178 19.69 -2.34 0.64
C VAL A 178 19.55 -3.32 -0.54
N GLY A 179 19.12 -4.56 -0.28
CA GLY A 179 18.94 -5.62 -1.26
C GLY A 179 17.65 -5.56 -2.09
N GLY A 180 16.95 -4.43 -2.11
CA GLY A 180 15.80 -4.21 -3.01
C GLY A 180 14.42 -4.61 -2.48
N PHE A 181 14.31 -5.08 -1.23
CA PHE A 181 13.00 -5.34 -0.61
C PHE A 181 12.29 -4.04 -0.20
N TYR A 182 11.00 -3.98 -0.48
CA TYR A 182 10.12 -2.88 -0.10
C TYR A 182 9.41 -3.19 1.23
N PRO A 183 9.47 -2.28 2.23
CA PRO A 183 8.78 -2.48 3.50
C PRO A 183 7.28 -2.24 3.34
N LEU A 184 6.49 -3.22 3.76
CA LEU A 184 5.04 -3.19 3.73
C LEU A 184 4.47 -3.46 5.12
N ILE A 185 3.20 -3.11 5.31
CA ILE A 185 2.42 -3.62 6.44
C ILE A 185 1.71 -4.87 5.95
N GLY A 186 1.87 -5.98 6.68
CA GLY A 186 1.16 -7.22 6.46
C GLY A 186 -0.30 -7.08 6.89
N TRP A 187 -0.49 -6.79 8.17
CA TRP A 187 -1.79 -6.49 8.75
C TRP A 187 -1.61 -5.72 10.05
N LYS A 188 -2.68 -5.05 10.47
CA LYS A 188 -2.81 -4.52 11.82
C LYS A 188 -4.12 -5.00 12.42
N ILE A 189 -4.06 -5.75 13.51
CA ILE A 189 -5.23 -6.30 14.20
C ILE A 189 -5.17 -5.85 15.66
N GLY A 190 -5.96 -4.82 16.01
CA GLY A 190 -5.95 -4.26 17.36
C GLY A 190 -4.59 -3.64 17.70
N GLN A 191 -3.87 -4.19 18.68
CA GLN A 191 -2.52 -3.72 19.03
C GLN A 191 -1.42 -4.39 18.20
N GLU A 192 -1.72 -5.49 17.52
CA GLU A 192 -0.76 -6.22 16.71
C GLU A 192 -0.52 -5.48 15.40
N VAL A 193 0.75 -5.32 15.04
CA VAL A 193 1.20 -4.86 13.72
C VAL A 193 2.21 -5.87 13.22
N VAL A 194 1.94 -6.45 12.05
CA VAL A 194 2.88 -7.30 11.32
C VAL A 194 3.36 -6.55 10.09
N CYS A 195 4.67 -6.51 9.89
CA CYS A 195 5.35 -5.87 8.77
C CYS A 195 5.91 -6.95 7.85
N LEU A 196 5.88 -6.69 6.55
CA LEU A 196 6.48 -7.56 5.54
C LEU A 196 7.64 -6.86 4.84
N ALA A 197 8.55 -7.65 4.30
CA ALA A 197 9.49 -7.23 3.28
C ALA A 197 9.15 -7.98 1.99
N GLU A 198 8.79 -7.23 0.94
CA GLU A 198 8.41 -7.81 -0.35
C GLU A 198 9.51 -7.58 -1.38
N GLY A 199 9.86 -8.65 -2.09
CA GLY A 199 10.64 -8.60 -3.33
C GLY A 199 9.78 -9.11 -4.47
N ASN A 200 9.92 -8.51 -5.66
CA ASN A 200 9.16 -8.95 -6.82
C ASN A 200 10.05 -9.15 -8.06
N ALA A 201 9.60 -10.02 -8.95
CA ALA A 201 10.17 -10.25 -10.26
C ALA A 201 9.03 -10.32 -11.29
N GLY A 202 9.06 -9.46 -12.31
CA GLY A 202 7.90 -9.23 -13.19
C GLY A 202 7.58 -10.37 -14.18
N ASP A 203 8.55 -11.21 -14.53
CA ASP A 203 8.49 -11.95 -15.80
C ASP A 203 8.51 -13.48 -15.68
N THR A 204 8.27 -14.06 -14.50
CA THR A 204 8.39 -15.50 -14.29
C THR A 204 7.42 -16.33 -15.15
N GLY A 205 6.12 -16.09 -15.04
CA GLY A 205 5.11 -16.78 -15.85
C GLY A 205 5.09 -16.30 -17.30
N THR A 206 5.36 -15.01 -17.52
CA THR A 206 5.46 -14.41 -18.86
C THR A 206 6.56 -15.07 -19.69
N ALA A 207 7.73 -15.33 -19.11
CA ALA A 207 8.84 -15.98 -19.80
C ALA A 207 8.50 -17.42 -20.21
N ILE A 208 7.77 -18.16 -19.36
CA ILE A 208 7.32 -19.52 -19.68
C ILE A 208 6.28 -19.48 -20.81
N GLN A 209 5.29 -18.59 -20.73
CA GLN A 209 4.29 -18.43 -21.79
C GLN A 209 4.92 -18.02 -23.12
N TRP A 210 5.89 -17.10 -23.10
CA TRP A 210 6.63 -16.72 -24.30
C TRP A 210 7.42 -17.89 -24.88
N ALA A 211 8.09 -18.70 -24.06
CA ALA A 211 8.85 -19.86 -24.53
C ALA A 211 7.97 -21.00 -25.08
N GLN A 212 6.67 -21.00 -24.76
CA GLN A 212 5.69 -21.95 -25.29
C GLN A 212 5.10 -21.53 -26.65
N GLN A 213 5.36 -20.29 -27.09
CA GLN A 213 4.97 -19.75 -28.40
C GLN A 213 6.06 -20.01 -29.44
#